data_AF-A0A0X8X9Y1-F1
#
_entry.id   AF-A0A0X8X9Y1-F1
#
_cell.length_a   1.000
_cell.length_b   1.000
_cell.length_c   1.000
_cell.angle_alpha   90.00
_cell.angle_beta   90.00
_cell.angle_gamma   90.00
#
_symmetry.space_group_name_H-M   'P 1'
#
loop_
_entity.id
_entity.type
_entity.pdbx_description
1 polymer ?
#
loop_
_entity_poly.entity_id
_entity_poly.type
_entity_poly.pdbx_seq_one_letter_code
_entity_poly.pdbx_strand_id
1 'polypeptide(L)' 'MAEEETQQRTVTIDGTEYKIDEMSENARQQLINLRVADQEIERLNRQLAITRTARQAYARALQGELGESQ' A
#
# COMPACT_ATOMS: atom_id res chain seq x y z
N MET A 1 13.70 13.40 -40.16
CA MET A 1 14.31 13.83 -38.89
C MET A 1 13.68 12.95 -37.82
N ALA A 2 14.50 12.11 -37.20
CA ALA A 2 14.07 11.22 -36.13
C ALA A 2 13.94 12.06 -34.87
N GLU A 3 12.72 12.31 -34.44
CA GLU A 3 12.46 12.80 -33.09
C GLU A 3 12.44 11.54 -32.21
N GLU A 4 13.56 11.30 -31.54
CA GLU A 4 13.71 10.23 -30.57
C GLU A 4 12.67 10.42 -29.47
N GLU A 5 11.65 9.55 -29.46
CA GLU A 5 10.72 9.35 -28.35
C GLU A 5 11.50 8.91 -27.09
N THR A 6 12.19 9.85 -26.46
CA THR A 6 12.57 9.72 -25.07
C THR A 6 11.27 9.88 -24.27
N GLN A 7 10.54 8.78 -24.13
CA GLN A 7 9.46 8.64 -23.16
C GLN A 7 10.06 8.97 -21.79
N GLN A 8 9.97 10.24 -21.37
CA GLN A 8 10.38 10.69 -20.06
C GLN A 8 9.56 9.90 -19.04
N ARG A 9 10.21 8.91 -18.39
CA ARG A 9 9.53 8.11 -17.38
C ARG A 9 9.38 9.00 -16.14
N THR A 10 8.19 9.56 -15.95
CA THR A 10 7.87 10.30 -14.73
C THR A 10 7.31 9.36 -13.66
N VAL A 11 7.57 9.69 -12.41
CA VAL A 11 7.01 9.03 -11.23
C VAL A 11 6.44 10.08 -10.30
N THR A 12 5.23 9.85 -9.81
CA THR A 12 4.64 10.70 -8.78
C THR A 12 4.98 10.13 -7.41
N ILE A 13 5.62 10.95 -6.57
CA ILE A 13 5.96 10.64 -5.19
C ILE A 13 5.33 11.74 -4.33
N ASP A 14 4.49 11.38 -3.37
CA ASP A 14 3.79 12.33 -2.49
C ASP A 14 3.03 13.46 -3.23
N GLY A 15 2.47 13.15 -4.39
CA GLY A 15 1.73 14.10 -5.23
C GLY A 15 2.61 15.04 -6.07
N THR A 16 3.93 14.89 -6.00
CA THR A 16 4.88 15.63 -6.85
C THR A 16 5.41 14.73 -7.96
N GLU A 17 5.42 15.22 -9.20
CA GLU A 17 5.93 14.50 -10.34
C GLU A 17 7.45 14.70 -10.48
N TYR A 18 8.19 13.60 -10.61
CA TYR A 18 9.64 13.57 -10.78
C TYR A 18 10.00 12.80 -12.04
N LYS A 19 10.94 13.32 -12.84
CA LYS A 19 11.49 12.58 -13.98
C LYS A 19 12.56 11.62 -13.50
N ILE A 20 12.38 10.33 -13.77
CA ILE A 20 13.29 9.25 -13.34
C ILE A 20 14.71 9.45 -13.93
N ASP A 21 14.80 10.00 -15.13
CA ASP A 21 16.05 10.24 -15.85
C ASP A 21 16.89 11.36 -15.21
N GLU A 22 16.24 12.27 -14.47
CA GLU A 22 16.90 13.36 -13.73
C GLU A 22 17.27 12.95 -12.29
N MET A 23 16.85 11.76 -11.83
CA MET A 23 17.16 11.26 -10.49
C MET A 23 18.61 10.76 -10.39
N SER A 24 19.22 10.89 -9.20
CA SER A 24 20.47 10.19 -8.89
C SER A 24 20.23 8.68 -8.72
N GLU A 25 21.28 7.88 -8.82
CA GLU A 25 21.19 6.44 -8.58
C GLU A 25 20.66 6.12 -7.17
N ASN A 26 21.14 6.85 -6.16
CA ASN A 26 20.64 6.73 -4.79
C ASN A 26 19.15 7.06 -4.69
N ALA A 27 18.68 8.10 -5.40
CA ALA A 27 17.27 8.47 -5.40
C ALA A 27 16.40 7.39 -6.06
N ARG A 28 16.86 6.77 -7.16
CA ARG A 28 16.18 5.61 -7.77
C ARG A 28 16.10 4.42 -6.81
N GLN A 29 17.17 4.13 -6.08
CA GLN A 29 17.17 3.06 -5.08
C GLN A 29 16.17 3.33 -3.95
N GLN A 30 16.10 4.57 -3.46
CA GLN A 30 15.12 4.93 -2.43
C GLN A 30 13.68 4.85 -2.94
N LEU A 31 13.43 5.20 -4.21
CA LEU A 31 12.12 5.02 -4.83
C LEU A 31 11.70 3.55 -4.86
N ILE A 32 12.63 2.63 -5.15
CA ILE A 32 12.35 1.19 -5.11
C ILE A 32 11.98 0.77 -3.68
N ASN A 33 12.78 1.18 -2.70
CA ASN A 33 12.52 0.86 -1.29
C ASN A 33 11.16 1.39 -0.83
N LEU A 34 10.79 2.61 -1.23
CA LEU A 34 9.50 3.22 -0.92
C LEU A 34 8.35 2.38 -1.49
N ARG A 35 8.43 1.99 -2.78
CA ARG A 35 7.40 1.16 -3.41
C ARG A 35 7.23 -0.20 -2.72
N VAL A 36 8.33 -0.80 -2.26
CA VAL A 36 8.28 -2.05 -1.50
C VAL A 36 7.58 -1.84 -0.16
N ALA A 37 7.87 -0.74 0.55
CA ALA A 37 7.21 -0.40 1.79
C ALA A 37 5.70 -0.17 1.59
N ASP A 38 5.30 0.54 0.53
CA ASP A 38 3.90 0.79 0.19
C ASP A 38 3.14 -0.51 -0.09
N GLN A 39 3.75 -1.42 -0.86
CA GLN A 39 3.17 -2.74 -1.13
C GLN A 39 2.95 -3.55 0.15
N GLU A 40 3.89 -3.46 1.09
CA GLU A 40 3.79 -4.15 2.37
C GLU A 40 2.73 -3.53 3.28
N ILE A 41 2.60 -2.20 3.30
CA ILE A 41 1.52 -1.50 3.99
C ILE A 41 0.16 -1.96 3.46
N GLU A 42 0.00 -2.02 2.14
CA GLU A 42 -1.22 -2.51 1.49
C GLU A 42 -1.52 -3.96 1.87
N ARG A 43 -0.49 -4.82 1.94
CA ARG A 43 -0.62 -6.21 2.39
C ARG A 43 -1.12 -6.29 3.84
N LEU A 44 -0.54 -5.51 4.74
CA LEU A 44 -0.92 -5.45 6.15
C LEU A 44 -2.33 -4.91 6.33
N ASN A 45 -2.74 -3.89 5.56
CA ASN A 45 -4.10 -3.36 5.57
C ASN A 45 -5.13 -4.43 5.20
N ARG A 46 -4.84 -5.26 4.18
CA ARG A 46 -5.71 -6.40 3.83
C ARG A 46 -5.82 -7.41 4.96
N GLN A 47 -4.69 -7.80 5.58
CA GLN A 47 -4.72 -8.71 6.73
C GLN A 47 -5.48 -8.13 7.92
N LEU A 48 -5.32 -6.83 8.18
CA LEU A 48 -6.03 -6.13 9.23
C LEU A 48 -7.54 -6.13 8.98
N ALA A 49 -7.98 -5.90 7.73
CA ALA A 49 -9.40 -5.95 7.36
C ALA A 49 -10.00 -7.33 7.62
N ILE A 50 -9.33 -8.40 7.18
CA ILE A 50 -9.76 -9.80 7.44
C ILE A 50 -9.87 -10.05 8.95
N THR A 51 -8.85 -9.65 9.70
CA THR A 51 -8.78 -9.87 11.15
C THR A 51 -9.88 -9.10 11.89
N ARG A 52 -10.19 -7.87 11.46
CA ARG A 52 -11.30 -7.08 12.02
C ARG A 52 -12.65 -7.77 11.81
N THR A 53 -12.89 -8.34 10.62
CA THR A 53 -14.11 -9.11 10.34
C THR A 53 -14.22 -10.33 11.25
N ALA A 54 -13.16 -11.11 11.40
CA ALA A 54 -13.14 -12.26 12.29
C ALA A 54 -13.42 -11.86 13.75
N ARG A 55 -12.77 -10.80 14.25
CA ARG A 55 -13.01 -10.26 15.59
C ARG A 55 -14.47 -9.88 15.81
N GLN A 56 -15.10 -9.21 14.83
CA GLN A 56 -16.52 -8.84 14.93
C GLN A 56 -17.44 -10.07 14.96
N ALA A 57 -17.13 -11.12 14.19
CA ALA A 57 -17.87 -12.37 14.24
C ALA A 57 -17.78 -13.03 15.63
N TYR A 58 -16.57 -13.11 16.19
CA TYR A 58 -16.38 -13.66 17.54
C TYR A 58 -17.07 -12.83 18.62
N ALA A 59 -17.04 -11.50 18.52
CA ALA A 59 -17.75 -10.62 19.45
C ALA A 59 -19.27 -10.85 19.42
N ARG A 60 -19.85 -11.03 18.23
CA ARG A 60 -21.28 -11.34 18.07
C ARG A 60 -21.63 -12.72 18.64
N ALA A 61 -20.80 -13.74 18.37
CA ALA A 61 -21.00 -15.07 18.94
C ALA A 61 -20.98 -15.03 20.46
N LEU A 62 -19.97 -14.37 21.06
CA LEU A 62 -19.87 -14.20 22.51
C LEU A 62 -21.09 -13.49 23.10
N GLN A 63 -21.62 -12.46 22.45
CA GLN A 63 -22.84 -11.77 22.90
C GLN A 63 -24.07 -12.70 22.91
N GLY A 64 -24.17 -13.62 21.94
CA GLY A 64 -25.20 -14.65 21.93
C GLY A 64 -25.12 -15.55 23.17
N GLU A 65 -23.96 -16.12 23.42
CA GLU A 65 -23.72 -17.01 24.57
C GLU A 65 -24.00 -16.32 25.92
N LEU A 66 -23.62 -15.04 26.05
CA LEU A 66 -23.85 -14.27 27.27
C LEU A 66 -25.31 -13.82 27.44
N GLY A 67 -26.03 -13.61 26.34
CA GLY A 67 -27.45 -13.24 26.35
C GLY A 67 -28.39 -14.42 26.57
N GLU A 68 -27.99 -15.64 26.19
CA GLU A 68 -28.74 -16.88 26.44
C GLU A 68 -28.66 -17.38 27.89
N SER A 69 -27.83 -16.76 28.73
CA SER A 69 -27.65 -17.10 30.16
C SER A 69 -28.45 -16.24 31.16
N GLN A 70 -29.47 -15.49 30.72
CA GLN A 70 -30.40 -14.77 31.61
C GLN A 70 -31.87 -15.13 31.37
#